data_AF-A0A7X6ATD9-F1
#
_entry.id   AF-A0A7X6ATD9-F1
#
_cell.length_a   1.000
_cell.length_b   1.000
_cell.length_c   1.000
_cell.angle_alpha   90.00
_cell.angle_beta   90.00
_cell.angle_gamma   90.00
#
_symmetry.space_group_name_H-M   'P 1'
#
loop_
_entity.id
_entity.type
_entity.pdbx_description
1 polymer ?
#
loop_
_entity_poly.entity_id
_entity_poly.type
_entity_poly.pdbx_seq_one_letter_code
_entity_poly.pdbx_strand_id
1 'polypeptide(L)' 'MADGIVVEVGADLPAHPEADEIDCKGCWVGPGLVDLHTHLREPGQEYKEDIASGSAAAAAG' A
#
# COMPACT_ATOMS: atom_id res chain seq x y z
N MET A 1 1.85 2.11 13.21
CA MET A 1 1.60 0.67 12.90
C MET A 1 2.73 -0.13 13.52
N ALA A 2 2.50 -1.41 13.84
CA ALA A 2 3.57 -2.33 14.26
C ALA A 2 3.34 -3.67 13.55
N ASP A 3 4.40 -4.25 12.97
CA ASP A 3 4.36 -5.53 12.27
C ASP A 3 3.25 -5.64 11.19
N GLY A 4 3.02 -4.56 10.44
CA GLY A 4 1.99 -4.48 9.40
C GLY A 4 0.55 -4.34 9.92
N ILE A 5 0.36 -4.14 11.23
CA ILE A 5 -0.95 -4.02 11.88
C ILE A 5 -1.19 -2.58 12.36
N VAL A 6 -2.43 -2.10 12.18
CA VAL A 6 -2.93 -0.88 12.81
C VAL A 6 -3.18 -1.15 14.29
N VAL A 7 -2.36 -0.55 15.16
CA VAL A 7 -2.38 -0.79 16.61
C VAL A 7 -3.25 0.21 17.38
N GLU A 8 -3.47 1.40 16.83
CA GLU A 8 -4.25 2.47 17.45
C GLU A 8 -4.82 3.40 16.36
N VAL A 9 -6.00 3.95 16.61
CA VAL A 9 -6.68 4.93 15.74
C VAL A 9 -7.34 5.97 16.63
N GLY A 10 -7.04 7.25 16.39
CA GLY A 10 -7.56 8.36 17.19
C GLY A 10 -7.09 9.71 16.65
N ALA A 11 -7.62 10.78 17.25
CA ALA A 11 -7.13 12.13 16.99
C ALA A 11 -5.97 12.46 17.94
N ASP A 12 -5.00 13.26 17.46
CA ASP A 12 -3.89 13.81 18.24
C ASP A 12 -3.11 12.76 19.07
N LEU A 13 -2.85 11.59 18.47
CA LEU A 13 -2.08 10.53 19.10
C LEU A 13 -0.63 10.99 19.38
N PRO A 14 -0.03 10.59 20.52
CA PRO A 14 1.35 10.94 20.82
C PRO A 14 2.30 10.26 19.84
N ALA A 15 3.30 11.00 19.35
CA ALA A 15 4.34 10.44 18.51
C ALA A 15 5.17 9.41 19.30
N HIS A 16 5.38 8.23 18.71
CA HIS A 16 6.30 7.24 19.26
C HIS A 16 7.73 7.57 18.81
N PRO A 17 8.75 7.53 19.70
CA PRO A 17 10.11 7.99 19.37
C PRO A 17 10.79 7.26 18.20
N GLU A 18 10.38 6.01 17.96
CA GLU A 18 10.93 5.14 16.90
C GLU A 18 10.00 4.99 15.69
N ALA A 19 8.87 5.70 15.67
CA ALA A 19 7.95 5.63 14.54
C ALA A 19 8.32 6.65 13.46
N ASP A 20 8.23 6.21 12.20
CA ASP A 20 8.23 7.12 11.07
C ASP A 20 6.90 7.89 11.02
N GLU A 21 6.99 9.20 10.79
CA GLU A 21 5.83 10.09 10.64
C GLU A 21 5.61 10.42 9.17
N ILE A 22 4.36 10.31 8.70
CA ILE A 22 3.96 10.64 7.34
C ILE A 22 2.84 11.69 7.42
N ASP A 23 3.09 12.89 6.90
CA ASP A 23 2.07 13.96 6.84
C ASP A 23 1.07 13.68 5.71
N CYS A 24 -0.17 13.38 6.09
CA CYS A 24 -1.29 13.15 5.17
C CYS A 24 -2.31 14.31 5.19
N LYS A 25 -1.92 15.52 5.62
CA LYS A 25 -2.86 16.65 5.72
C LYS A 25 -3.49 16.99 4.38
N GLY A 26 -4.83 17.04 4.37
CA GLY A 26 -5.62 17.31 3.16
C GLY A 26 -5.84 16.09 2.26
N CYS A 27 -5.34 14.92 2.65
CA CYS A 27 -5.57 13.65 1.97
C CYS A 27 -6.65 12.82 2.67
N TRP A 28 -7.25 11.89 1.92
CA TRP A 28 -8.03 10.80 2.49
C TRP A 28 -7.11 9.60 2.73
N VAL A 29 -7.10 9.08 3.95
CA VAL A 29 -6.40 7.83 4.29
C VAL A 29 -7.45 6.72 4.33
N GLY A 30 -7.34 5.77 3.39
CA GLY A 30 -8.25 4.64 3.26
C GLY A 30 -7.53 3.30 3.31
N PRO A 31 -8.28 2.19 3.39
CA PRO A 31 -7.68 0.87 3.22
C PRO A 31 -7.11 0.70 1.82
N GLY A 32 -6.08 -0.16 1.68
CA GLY A 32 -5.60 -0.59 0.38
C GLY A 32 -6.71 -1.28 -0.41
N LEU A 33 -6.79 -0.98 -1.71
CA LEU A 33 -7.78 -1.60 -2.59
C LEU A 33 -7.43 -3.07 -2.88
N VAL A 34 -8.46 -3.88 -3.15
CA VAL A 34 -8.30 -5.28 -3.53
C VAL A 34 -8.87 -5.47 -4.92
N ASP A 35 -7.99 -5.79 -5.87
CA ASP A 35 -8.38 -6.16 -7.23
C ASP A 35 -8.50 -7.68 -7.35
N LEU A 36 -9.73 -8.14 -7.60
CA LEU A 36 -10.05 -9.56 -7.70
C LEU A 36 -9.74 -10.15 -9.08
N HIS A 37 -9.43 -9.32 -10.09
CA HIS A 37 -9.22 -9.80 -11.45
C HIS A 37 -8.08 -9.04 -12.13
N THR A 38 -6.89 -9.62 -12.07
CA THR A 38 -5.72 -9.12 -12.77
C THR A 38 -5.17 -10.15 -13.75
N HIS A 39 -4.35 -9.68 -14.69
CA HIS A 39 -3.58 -10.52 -15.59
C HIS A 39 -2.13 -10.04 -15.59
N LEU A 40 -1.30 -10.57 -14.68
CA LEU A 40 0.10 -10.17 -14.51
C LEU A 40 1.04 -10.70 -15.59
N ARG A 41 0.52 -11.51 -16.54
CA ARG A 41 1.22 -12.01 -17.74
C ARG A 41 2.47 -12.87 -17.51
N GLU A 42 2.93 -13.01 -16.28
CA GLU A 42 3.90 -14.01 -15.84
C GLU A 42 3.19 -15.24 -15.26
N PRO A 43 3.58 -16.47 -15.64
CA PRO A 43 4.62 -16.81 -16.63
C PRO A 43 4.12 -16.81 -18.10
N GLY A 44 5.03 -16.51 -19.04
CA GLY A 44 4.91 -16.75 -20.48
C GLY A 44 4.71 -15.50 -21.37
N GLN A 45 4.25 -14.38 -20.84
CA GLN A 45 4.09 -13.11 -21.56
C GLN A 45 4.75 -11.93 -20.83
N GLU A 46 5.90 -12.17 -20.21
CA GLU A 46 6.65 -11.22 -19.36
C GLU A 46 6.98 -9.90 -20.09
N TYR A 47 7.14 -9.95 -21.42
CA TYR A 47 7.35 -8.76 -22.25
C TYR A 47 6.16 -7.77 -22.23
N LYS A 48 4.97 -8.21 -21.81
CA LYS A 48 3.80 -7.34 -21.62
C LYS A 48 3.74 -6.79 -20.20
N GLU A 49 3.95 -7.66 -19.22
CA GLU A 49 3.85 -7.37 -17.80
C GLU A 49 4.43 -8.56 -17.02
N ASP A 50 4.86 -8.33 -15.78
CA ASP A 50 5.29 -9.38 -14.86
C ASP A 50 4.74 -9.11 -13.45
N ILE A 51 5.01 -10.00 -12.49
CA ILE A 51 4.52 -9.83 -11.11
C ILE A 51 5.04 -8.52 -10.51
N ALA A 52 6.30 -8.15 -10.77
CA ALA A 52 6.92 -6.97 -10.19
C ALA A 52 6.34 -5.67 -10.76
N SER A 53 6.29 -5.53 -12.08
CA SER A 53 5.73 -4.38 -12.79
C SER A 53 4.23 -4.23 -12.55
N GLY A 54 3.46 -5.31 -12.59
CA GLY A 54 2.02 -5.26 -12.35
C GLY A 54 1.66 -4.95 -10.89
N SER A 55 2.40 -5.47 -9.91
CA SER A 55 2.20 -5.09 -8.49
C SER A 55 2.64 -3.66 -8.20
N ALA A 56 3.72 -3.18 -8.82
CA ALA A 56 4.12 -1.78 -8.74
C ALA A 56 3.06 -0.85 -9.37
N ALA A 57 2.48 -1.25 -10.50
CA ALA A 57 1.38 -0.52 -11.13
C ALA A 57 0.13 -0.50 -10.24
N ALA A 58 -0.21 -1.61 -9.57
CA ALA A 58 -1.33 -1.67 -8.62
C ALA A 58 -1.10 -0.78 -7.38
N ALA A 59 0.14 -0.74 -6.86
CA ALA A 59 0.50 0.14 -5.75
C ALA A 59 0.52 1.63 -6.16
N ALA A 60 0.80 1.92 -7.44
CA ALA A 60 0.72 3.24 -8.02
C ALA A 60 -0.69 3.64 -8.50
N GLY A 61 -1.64 2.68 -8.48
CA GLY A 61 -2.97 2.73 -9.07
C GLY A 61 -3.81 3.95 -8.75
#